data_AF-A0A7V4IZM5-F1
#
_entry.id   AF-A0A7V4IZM5-F1
#
_cell.length_a   1.000
_cell.length_b   1.000
_cell.length_c   1.000
_cell.angle_alpha   90.00
_cell.angle_beta   90.00
_cell.angle_gamma   90.00
#
_symmetry.space_group_name_H-M   'P 1'
#
loop_
_entity.id
_entity.type
_entity.pdbx_description
1 polymer ?
#
loop_
_entity_poly.entity_id
_entity_poly.type
_entity_poly.pdbx_seq_one_letter_code
_entity_poly.pdbx_strand_id
1 'polypeptide(L)'
;MSESTRNSIQIDDLREHPFEIISAGGDDLILIVPAKVAPEYALNICKNFHEKMKEKYNDMSMSMSAGVVIAPSHYPVYYLFDLASQLLKSAKKRSHKDNKGAIDFMVMTSQNTLSSNIEDYRKEFLEQTQESTSSSKNEEKLYLTKRPYTLSEFGNLLESVRKLKQKGKEYPISQLYGIVQALNQHSRQHSILRFLYQLQRHKPKDKEILKEIMCLWNIDTCYVPWMKEDNGNLPFDKYSTVFLDILEIYGFVKKQESSDENN
;
A
#
# COMPACT_ATOMS: atom_id res chain seq x y z
N MET A 1 2.44 47.47 -25.03
CA MET A 1 3.87 47.26 -24.71
C MET A 1 3.98 47.39 -23.19
N SER A 2 3.46 46.38 -22.49
CA SER A 2 4.16 45.21 -21.93
C SER A 2 4.59 45.48 -20.48
N GLU A 3 3.59 45.50 -19.59
CA GLU A 3 3.76 45.21 -18.17
C GLU A 3 4.31 43.79 -18.04
N SER A 4 5.52 43.67 -17.48
CA SER A 4 6.09 42.37 -17.13
C SER A 4 5.43 41.85 -15.86
N THR A 5 4.46 40.96 -16.03
CA THR A 5 3.83 40.18 -14.97
C THR A 5 4.89 39.38 -14.21
N ARG A 6 5.23 39.86 -13.01
CA ARG A 6 5.87 39.07 -11.96
C ARG A 6 4.88 37.98 -11.55
N ASN A 7 5.00 36.79 -12.13
CA ASN A 7 4.35 35.60 -11.57
C ASN A 7 5.15 35.16 -10.35
N SER A 8 4.85 35.78 -9.21
CA SER A 8 5.08 35.22 -7.89
C SER A 8 4.27 33.92 -7.79
N ILE A 9 4.94 32.80 -8.06
CA ILE A 9 4.48 31.51 -7.57
C ILE A 9 4.38 31.68 -6.06
N GLN A 10 3.16 31.63 -5.51
CA GLN A 10 2.94 31.62 -4.07
C GLN A 10 3.61 30.37 -3.50
N ILE A 11 4.75 30.57 -2.83
CA ILE A 11 5.55 29.53 -2.16
C ILE A 11 4.87 29.08 -0.83
N ASP A 12 3.69 29.63 -0.52
CA ASP A 12 3.07 29.48 0.80
C ASP A 12 2.30 28.17 1.03
N ASP A 13 2.09 27.33 0.01
CA ASP A 13 1.35 26.05 0.16
C ASP A 13 2.27 24.82 0.38
N LEU A 14 3.59 25.03 0.45
CA LEU A 14 4.60 23.97 0.71
C LEU A 14 4.98 23.84 2.20
N ARG A 15 4.34 24.60 3.10
CA ARG A 15 4.65 24.64 4.53
C ARG A 15 3.59 23.95 5.38
N GLU A 16 3.50 22.61 5.43
CA GLU A 16 2.77 21.99 6.57
C GLU A 16 3.31 20.67 7.10
N HIS A 17 4.43 20.11 6.59
CA HIS A 17 5.06 18.95 7.22
C HIS A 17 6.58 19.11 7.32
N PRO A 18 7.17 19.15 8.53
CA PRO A 18 8.61 19.18 8.69
C PRO A 18 9.18 17.86 8.17
N PHE A 19 10.06 17.91 7.17
CA PHE A 19 10.82 16.75 6.71
C PHE A 19 12.32 17.03 6.87
N GLU A 20 13.08 15.99 7.20
CA GLU A 20 14.54 16.05 7.30
C GLU A 20 15.15 15.25 6.15
N ILE A 21 15.99 15.89 5.36
CA ILE A 21 16.78 15.21 4.32
C ILE A 21 18.07 14.73 4.97
N ILE A 22 18.22 13.41 5.14
CA ILE A 22 19.42 12.81 5.73
C ILE A 22 20.51 12.65 4.67
N SER A 23 20.11 12.32 3.44
CA SER A 23 21.01 12.24 2.29
C SER A 23 20.24 12.42 0.99
N ALA A 24 20.87 13.12 0.05
CA ALA A 24 20.44 13.21 -1.34
C ALA A 24 21.69 12.97 -2.22
N GLY A 25 22.01 11.70 -2.46
CA GLY A 25 22.91 11.29 -3.53
C GLY A 25 22.19 11.44 -4.88
N GLY A 26 22.93 11.49 -5.99
CA GLY A 26 22.34 11.80 -7.31
C GLY A 26 21.06 11.02 -7.64
N ASP A 27 20.99 9.75 -7.24
CA ASP A 27 19.83 8.85 -7.40
C ASP A 27 19.19 8.40 -6.07
N ASP A 28 19.94 8.34 -4.98
CA ASP A 28 19.45 7.88 -3.67
C ASP A 28 19.01 9.04 -2.75
N LEU A 29 17.79 8.93 -2.21
CA LEU A 29 17.18 9.90 -1.31
C LEU A 29 16.77 9.23 0.01
N ILE A 30 17.19 9.79 1.14
CA ILE A 30 16.78 9.37 2.49
C ILE A 30 16.06 10.54 3.18
N LEU A 31 14.80 10.32 3.52
CA LEU A 31 13.94 11.30 4.19
C LEU A 31 13.41 10.77 5.53
N ILE A 32 13.32 11.64 6.52
CA ILE A 32 12.51 11.43 7.72
C ILE A 32 11.34 12.38 7.66
N VAL A 33 10.12 11.85 7.75
CA VAL A 33 8.87 12.61 7.60
C VAL A 33 7.85 12.19 8.67
N PRO A 34 6.85 13.03 8.97
CA PRO A 34 5.75 12.64 9.84
C PRO A 34 5.01 11.44 9.27
N ALA A 35 4.75 10.44 10.11
CA ALA A 35 4.17 9.16 9.69
C ALA A 35 2.85 9.32 8.89
N LYS A 36 2.03 10.32 9.22
CA LYS A 36 0.73 10.58 8.57
C LYS A 36 0.82 11.01 7.10
N VAL A 37 2.00 11.38 6.61
CA VAL A 37 2.21 11.77 5.21
C VAL A 37 3.24 10.92 4.49
N ALA A 38 3.92 10.02 5.19
CA ALA A 38 4.97 9.18 4.62
C ALA A 38 4.50 8.39 3.38
N PRO A 39 3.32 7.73 3.37
CA PRO A 39 2.87 7.02 2.17
C PRO A 39 2.64 7.93 0.96
N GLU A 40 1.98 9.07 1.16
CA GLU A 40 1.70 10.02 0.08
C GLU A 40 2.98 10.65 -0.47
N TYR A 41 3.93 10.98 0.42
CA TYR A 41 5.22 11.53 0.01
C TYR A 41 6.02 10.53 -0.81
N ALA A 42 6.08 9.26 -0.39
CA ALA A 42 6.75 8.22 -1.16
C ALA A 42 6.16 8.08 -2.58
N LEU A 43 4.83 8.05 -2.68
CA LEU A 43 4.15 7.99 -3.98
C LEU A 43 4.45 9.21 -4.85
N ASN A 44 4.31 10.41 -4.29
CA ASN A 44 4.48 11.66 -5.01
C ASN A 44 5.93 11.88 -5.46
N ILE A 45 6.92 11.53 -4.62
CA ILE A 45 8.33 11.61 -5.00
C ILE A 45 8.62 10.69 -6.18
N CYS A 46 8.20 9.41 -6.10
CA CYS A 46 8.43 8.46 -7.19
C CYS A 46 7.72 8.87 -8.50
N LYS A 47 6.47 9.37 -8.42
CA LYS A 47 5.72 9.86 -9.59
C LYS A 47 6.36 11.11 -10.19
N ASN A 48 6.62 12.13 -9.36
CA ASN A 48 7.20 13.39 -9.80
C ASN A 48 8.60 13.21 -10.37
N PHE A 49 9.39 12.26 -9.83
CA PHE A 49 10.67 11.90 -10.43
C PHE A 49 10.46 11.39 -11.86
N HIS A 50 9.60 10.40 -12.06
CA HIS A 50 9.32 9.84 -13.39
C HIS A 50 8.81 10.91 -14.38
N GLU A 51 7.88 11.77 -13.95
CA GLU A 51 7.36 12.87 -14.77
C GLU A 51 8.45 13.87 -15.16
N LYS A 52 9.28 14.31 -14.20
CA LYS A 52 10.39 15.23 -14.48
C LYS A 52 11.47 14.64 -15.37
N MET A 53 11.78 13.34 -15.24
CA MET A 53 12.75 12.68 -16.11
C MET A 53 12.22 12.57 -17.54
N LYS A 54 10.93 12.26 -17.69
CA LYS A 54 10.24 12.27 -18.98
C LYS A 54 10.27 13.67 -19.62
N GLU A 55 9.92 14.71 -18.87
CA GLU A 55 9.88 16.08 -19.40
C GLU A 55 11.26 16.62 -19.79
N LYS A 56 12.27 16.40 -18.93
CA LYS A 56 13.59 17.01 -19.11
C LYS A 56 14.52 16.23 -20.05
N TYR A 57 14.38 14.92 -20.10
CA TYR A 57 15.32 14.04 -20.82
C TYR A 57 14.63 13.13 -21.85
N ASN A 58 13.30 13.19 -21.99
CA ASN A 58 12.51 12.28 -22.84
C ASN A 58 12.77 10.79 -22.53
N ASP A 59 13.15 10.48 -21.30
CA ASP A 59 13.48 9.12 -20.86
C ASP A 59 12.28 8.50 -20.12
N MET A 60 11.59 7.59 -20.80
CA MET A 60 10.46 6.83 -20.26
C MET A 60 10.90 5.58 -19.47
N SER A 61 12.18 5.22 -19.52
CA SER A 61 12.73 4.00 -18.92
C SER A 61 13.18 4.19 -17.48
N MET A 62 13.50 5.43 -17.08
CA MET A 62 13.88 5.73 -15.71
C MET A 62 12.67 5.70 -14.77
N SER A 63 12.80 4.89 -13.72
CA SER A 63 11.81 4.79 -12.66
C SER A 63 12.49 4.82 -11.30
N MET A 64 11.75 5.32 -10.30
CA MET A 64 12.21 5.37 -8.92
C MET A 64 11.41 4.39 -8.08
N SER A 65 12.09 3.70 -7.17
CA SER A 65 11.48 2.82 -6.17
C SER A 65 11.73 3.36 -4.77
N ALA A 66 10.85 3.02 -3.82
CA ALA A 66 10.98 3.45 -2.43
C ALA A 66 10.73 2.32 -1.43
N GLY A 67 11.48 2.33 -0.32
CA GLY A 67 11.20 1.56 0.87
C GLY A 67 10.73 2.49 1.99
N VAL A 68 9.57 2.21 2.60
CA VAL A 68 8.94 3.09 3.60
C VAL A 68 8.77 2.35 4.92
N VAL A 69 9.42 2.82 5.99
CA VAL A 69 9.22 2.29 7.34
C VAL A 69 8.47 3.32 8.16
N ILE A 70 7.38 2.90 8.80
CA ILE A 70 6.63 3.70 9.76
C ILE A 70 6.81 3.04 11.13
N ALA A 71 7.42 3.76 12.08
CA ALA A 71 7.74 3.21 13.40
C ALA A 71 7.57 4.25 14.52
N PRO A 72 7.39 3.80 15.77
CA PRO A 72 7.47 4.67 16.93
C PRO A 72 8.83 5.37 17.06
N SER A 73 8.85 6.58 17.61
CA SER A 73 10.03 7.44 17.68
C SER A 73 11.21 6.91 18.52
N HIS A 74 10.99 5.88 19.35
CA HIS A 74 12.02 5.30 20.21
C HIS A 74 12.85 4.20 19.52
N TYR A 75 12.47 3.76 18.31
CA TYR A 75 13.22 2.75 17.57
C TYR A 75 14.58 3.31 17.11
N PRO A 76 15.69 2.55 17.25
CA PRO A 76 17.00 3.01 16.81
C PRO A 76 17.04 3.31 15.30
N VAL A 77 17.57 4.47 14.92
CA VAL A 77 17.61 4.95 13.53
C VAL A 77 18.34 3.97 12.60
N TYR A 78 19.46 3.37 13.06
CA TYR A 78 20.21 2.41 12.24
C TYR A 78 19.37 1.18 11.86
N TYR A 79 18.49 0.73 12.76
CA TYR A 79 17.61 -0.41 12.52
C TYR A 79 16.51 -0.06 11.53
N LEU A 80 15.90 1.13 11.67
CA LEU A 80 14.91 1.63 10.70
C LEU A 80 15.52 1.82 9.31
N PHE A 81 16.77 2.28 9.24
CA PHE A 81 17.50 2.43 7.99
C PHE A 81 17.78 1.08 7.31
N ASP A 82 18.16 0.06 8.08
CA ASP A 82 18.34 -1.30 7.55
C ASP A 82 17.02 -1.87 7.00
N LEU A 83 15.92 -1.75 7.76
CA LEU A 83 14.60 -2.16 7.29
C LEU A 83 14.16 -1.41 6.02
N ALA A 84 14.34 -0.09 5.97
CA ALA A 84 14.01 0.71 4.79
C ALA A 84 14.83 0.27 3.57
N SER A 85 16.10 -0.08 3.77
CA SER A 85 16.99 -0.62 2.74
C SER A 85 16.54 -2.00 2.25
N GLN A 86 16.10 -2.88 3.14
CA GLN A 86 15.52 -4.18 2.79
C GLN A 86 14.22 -4.02 1.98
N LEU A 87 13.33 -3.12 2.40
CA LEU A 87 12.10 -2.78 1.65
C LEU A 87 12.43 -2.21 0.28
N LEU A 88 13.41 -1.31 0.16
CA LEU A 88 13.84 -0.77 -1.13
C LEU A 88 14.35 -1.87 -2.06
N LYS A 89 15.13 -2.84 -1.54
CA LYS A 89 15.57 -4.01 -2.33
C LYS A 89 14.39 -4.82 -2.83
N SER A 90 13.38 -5.06 -1.98
CA SER A 90 12.14 -5.75 -2.34
C SER A 90 11.34 -4.99 -3.42
N ALA A 91 11.19 -3.67 -3.28
CA ALA A 91 10.58 -2.81 -4.29
C ALA A 91 11.33 -2.87 -5.63
N LYS A 92 12.67 -2.78 -5.62
CA LYS A 92 13.50 -2.90 -6.84
C LYS A 92 13.31 -4.26 -7.54
N LYS A 93 13.19 -5.37 -6.80
CA LYS A 93 12.87 -6.69 -7.39
C LYS A 93 11.57 -6.65 -8.20
N ARG A 94 10.52 -6.00 -7.68
CA ARG A 94 9.26 -5.81 -8.39
C ARG A 94 9.39 -4.85 -9.56
N SER A 95 10.14 -3.76 -9.37
CA SER A 95 10.38 -2.75 -10.39
C SER A 95 11.04 -3.32 -11.64
N HIS A 96 12.07 -4.17 -11.47
CA HIS A 96 12.74 -4.85 -12.58
C HIS A 96 11.84 -5.84 -13.32
N LYS A 97 10.90 -6.50 -12.62
CA LYS A 97 9.96 -7.43 -13.24
C LYS A 97 8.95 -6.70 -14.12
N ASP A 98 8.44 -5.56 -13.64
CA ASP A 98 7.34 -4.84 -14.28
C ASP A 98 7.79 -3.64 -15.14
N ASN A 99 9.09 -3.32 -15.14
CA ASN A 99 9.69 -2.11 -15.73
C ASN A 99 8.97 -0.81 -15.29
N LYS A 100 8.61 -0.73 -14.00
CA LYS A 100 7.87 0.39 -13.40
C LYS A 100 8.41 0.69 -12.01
N GLY A 101 8.24 1.92 -11.53
CA GLY A 101 8.56 2.25 -10.14
C GLY A 101 7.71 1.44 -9.17
N ALA A 102 8.27 1.07 -8.02
CA ALA A 102 7.58 0.28 -7.00
C ALA A 102 7.85 0.81 -5.59
N ILE A 103 6.90 0.60 -4.70
CA ILE A 103 6.97 0.99 -3.29
C ILE A 103 6.71 -0.25 -2.45
N ASP A 104 7.60 -0.46 -1.48
CA ASP A 104 7.38 -1.42 -0.41
C ASP A 104 7.33 -0.68 0.93
N PHE A 105 6.50 -1.16 1.85
CA PHE A 105 6.33 -0.50 3.15
C PHE A 105 6.13 -1.48 4.31
N MET A 106 6.50 -1.02 5.50
CA MET A 106 6.26 -1.72 6.74
C MET A 106 5.81 -0.73 7.82
N VAL A 107 4.69 -1.05 8.45
CA VAL A 107 4.24 -0.38 9.68
C VAL A 107 4.68 -1.24 10.85
N MET A 108 5.58 -0.72 11.68
CA MET A 108 6.04 -1.42 12.87
C MET A 108 4.97 -1.40 13.95
N THR A 109 4.57 -2.58 14.40
CA THR A 109 3.78 -2.79 15.62
C THR A 109 4.65 -3.50 16.66
N SER A 110 4.18 -3.60 17.91
CA SER A 110 4.88 -4.31 18.99
C SER A 110 5.15 -5.80 18.74
N GLN A 111 4.52 -6.39 17.70
CA GLN A 111 4.66 -7.79 17.31
C GLN A 111 5.80 -8.01 16.30
N ASN A 112 6.31 -6.95 15.66
CA ASN A 112 7.25 -7.04 14.53
C ASN A 112 8.72 -7.11 14.98
N THR A 113 8.97 -7.26 16.28
CA THR A 113 10.27 -7.00 16.93
C THR A 113 11.27 -8.14 16.82
N LEU A 114 10.88 -9.33 16.32
CA LEU A 114 11.71 -10.54 16.39
C LEU A 114 12.50 -10.88 15.12
N SER A 115 12.14 -10.36 13.94
CA SER A 115 12.88 -10.68 12.71
C SER A 115 13.86 -9.56 12.33
N SER A 116 15.10 -9.94 12.02
CA SER A 116 16.09 -9.06 11.40
C SER A 116 15.90 -8.96 9.88
N ASN A 117 15.02 -9.77 9.30
CA ASN A 117 14.82 -9.90 7.87
C ASN A 117 13.33 -9.85 7.51
N ILE A 118 12.98 -8.97 6.57
CA ILE A 118 11.61 -8.75 6.12
C ILE A 118 11.05 -9.96 5.35
N GLU A 119 11.89 -10.70 4.62
CA GLU A 119 11.43 -11.90 3.91
C GLU A 119 11.01 -13.00 4.89
N ASP A 120 11.74 -13.15 6.00
CA ASP A 120 11.41 -14.15 7.02
C ASP A 120 10.16 -13.75 7.81
N TYR A 121 10.01 -12.46 8.13
CA TYR A 121 8.76 -11.93 8.71
C TYR A 121 7.54 -12.23 7.82
N ARG A 122 7.67 -12.01 6.50
CA ARG A 122 6.56 -12.28 5.58
C ARG A 122 6.17 -13.75 5.56
N LYS A 123 7.15 -14.65 5.50
CA LYS A 123 6.92 -16.10 5.53
C LYS A 123 6.27 -16.56 6.82
N GLU A 124 6.69 -16.00 7.96
CA GLU A 124 6.20 -16.40 9.27
C GLU A 124 4.79 -15.86 9.56
N PHE A 125 4.54 -14.59 9.24
CA PHE A 125 3.33 -13.89 9.70
C PHE A 125 2.31 -13.59 8.60
N LEU A 126 2.72 -13.57 7.32
CA LEU A 126 1.88 -13.13 6.20
C LEU A 126 1.62 -14.22 5.15
N GLU A 127 2.20 -15.42 5.30
CA GLU A 127 2.02 -16.55 4.40
C GLU A 127 1.30 -17.71 5.09
N GLN A 128 0.35 -18.33 4.40
CA GLN A 128 -0.35 -19.53 4.85
C GLN A 128 -0.38 -20.57 3.74
N THR A 129 0.00 -21.81 4.06
CA THR A 129 -0.08 -22.94 3.11
C THR A 129 -1.25 -23.83 3.50
N GLN A 130 -2.08 -24.20 2.52
CA GLN A 130 -3.27 -25.03 2.72
C GLN A 130 -3.37 -26.07 1.59
N GLU A 131 -3.95 -27.24 1.89
CA GLU A 131 -4.29 -28.23 0.87
C GLU A 131 -5.43 -27.72 -0.03
N SER A 132 -5.33 -27.90 -1.35
CA SER A 132 -6.40 -27.51 -2.26
C SER A 132 -7.66 -28.32 -2.01
N THR A 133 -8.78 -27.60 -1.98
CA THR A 133 -10.13 -28.20 -1.94
C THR A 133 -10.68 -28.53 -3.33
N SER A 134 -9.98 -28.13 -4.39
CA SER A 134 -10.36 -28.41 -5.78
C SER A 134 -9.77 -29.76 -6.23
N SER A 135 -10.41 -30.44 -7.17
CA SER A 135 -9.99 -31.77 -7.68
C SER A 135 -8.55 -31.82 -8.25
N SER A 136 -7.91 -30.67 -8.42
CA SER A 136 -6.49 -30.50 -8.66
C SER A 136 -5.70 -30.58 -7.35
N LYS A 137 -4.81 -31.58 -7.22
CA LYS A 137 -3.92 -31.85 -6.08
C LYS A 137 -2.87 -30.77 -5.77
N ASN A 138 -2.98 -29.56 -6.32
CA ASN A 138 -1.97 -28.53 -6.15
C ASN A 138 -2.18 -27.82 -4.82
N GLU A 139 -1.13 -27.52 -4.05
CA GLU A 139 -1.26 -26.76 -2.81
C GLU A 139 -1.79 -25.34 -3.09
N GLU A 140 -2.40 -24.70 -2.09
CA GLU A 140 -2.76 -23.28 -2.13
C GLU A 140 -1.84 -22.49 -1.19
N LYS A 141 -1.27 -21.39 -1.68
CA LYS A 141 -0.53 -20.43 -0.86
C LYS A 141 -1.28 -19.10 -0.79
N LEU A 142 -1.65 -18.72 0.43
CA LEU A 142 -2.37 -17.48 0.73
C LEU A 142 -1.40 -16.46 1.31
N TYR A 143 -1.40 -15.25 0.74
CA TYR A 143 -0.58 -14.13 1.17
C TYR A 143 -1.50 -13.04 1.71
N LEU A 144 -1.34 -12.69 2.99
CA LEU A 144 -2.12 -11.63 3.64
C LEU A 144 -1.74 -10.22 3.16
N THR A 145 -0.76 -10.11 2.28
CA THR A 145 -0.28 -8.87 1.70
C THR A 145 -0.08 -9.00 0.19
N LYS A 146 -0.19 -7.88 -0.53
CA LYS A 146 0.23 -7.78 -1.95
C LYS A 146 1.55 -7.00 -2.12
N ARG A 147 2.19 -6.59 -1.03
CA ARG A 147 3.49 -5.89 -1.07
C ARG A 147 4.56 -6.73 -1.78
N PRO A 148 5.48 -6.10 -2.54
CA PRO A 148 5.55 -4.67 -2.89
C PRO A 148 4.55 -4.27 -4.00
N TYR A 149 4.22 -2.98 -4.07
CA TYR A 149 3.25 -2.41 -5.01
C TYR A 149 3.93 -1.61 -6.12
N THR A 150 3.41 -1.66 -7.35
CA THR A 150 3.73 -0.64 -8.37
C THR A 150 3.18 0.73 -7.97
N LEU A 151 3.66 1.82 -8.58
CA LEU A 151 3.13 3.17 -8.27
C LEU A 151 1.62 3.29 -8.49
N SER A 152 1.07 2.57 -9.47
CA SER A 152 -0.37 2.55 -9.73
C SER A 152 -1.12 1.82 -8.62
N GLU A 153 -0.68 0.63 -8.24
CA GLU A 153 -1.32 -0.16 -7.19
C GLU A 153 -1.19 0.51 -5.81
N PHE A 154 -0.05 1.14 -5.53
CA PHE A 154 0.12 1.91 -4.30
C PHE A 154 -0.83 3.12 -4.26
N GLY A 155 -1.06 3.77 -5.41
CA GLY A 155 -2.13 4.77 -5.54
C GLY A 155 -3.52 4.21 -5.21
N ASN A 156 -3.85 3.02 -5.72
CA ASN A 156 -5.11 2.35 -5.40
C ASN A 156 -5.22 1.98 -3.90
N LEU A 157 -4.11 1.65 -3.25
CA LEU A 157 -4.06 1.39 -1.81
C LEU A 157 -4.43 2.64 -1.00
N LEU A 158 -3.81 3.78 -1.31
CA LEU A 158 -4.13 5.04 -0.66
C LEU A 158 -5.58 5.47 -0.93
N GLU A 159 -6.05 5.29 -2.16
CA GLU A 159 -7.43 5.59 -2.54
C GLU A 159 -8.44 4.70 -1.81
N SER A 160 -8.12 3.43 -1.62
CA SER A 160 -8.95 2.51 -0.83
C SER A 160 -9.12 3.01 0.61
N VAL A 161 -8.04 3.50 1.23
CA VAL A 161 -8.12 4.09 2.58
C VAL A 161 -8.91 5.39 2.59
N ARG A 162 -8.76 6.25 1.57
CA ARG A 162 -9.54 7.50 1.46
C ARG A 162 -11.03 7.22 1.35
N LYS A 163 -11.44 6.23 0.56
CA LYS A 163 -12.84 5.79 0.46
C LYS A 163 -13.40 5.31 1.79
N LEU A 164 -12.64 4.51 2.56
CA LEU A 164 -13.05 4.09 3.91
C LEU A 164 -13.19 5.26 4.89
N LYS A 165 -12.44 6.34 4.67
CA LYS A 165 -12.42 7.55 5.50
C LYS A 165 -13.33 8.67 5.01
N GLN A 166 -14.09 8.46 3.94
CA GLN A 166 -14.89 9.51 3.31
C GLN A 166 -15.89 10.11 4.32
N LYS A 167 -15.85 11.44 4.48
CA LYS A 167 -16.74 12.16 5.42
C LYS A 167 -18.20 11.88 5.07
N GLY A 168 -19.03 11.58 6.07
CA GLY A 168 -20.44 11.22 5.88
C GLY A 168 -20.67 9.77 5.39
N LYS A 169 -19.64 9.09 4.89
CA LYS A 169 -19.66 7.68 4.48
C LYS A 169 -18.53 6.87 5.14
N GLU A 170 -18.21 7.14 6.40
CA GLU A 170 -17.11 6.44 7.07
C GLU A 170 -17.44 4.96 7.26
N TYR A 171 -16.52 4.10 6.81
CA TYR A 171 -16.58 2.66 7.03
C TYR A 171 -16.04 2.34 8.43
N PRO A 172 -16.79 1.61 9.27
CA PRO A 172 -16.35 1.31 10.63
C PRO A 172 -15.06 0.48 10.66
N ILE A 173 -14.00 1.00 11.28
CA ILE A 173 -12.70 0.31 11.33
C ILE A 173 -12.78 -1.07 12.00
N SER A 174 -13.68 -1.25 12.98
CA SER A 174 -13.94 -2.55 13.63
C SER A 174 -14.42 -3.62 12.65
N GLN A 175 -15.15 -3.24 11.60
CA GLN A 175 -15.59 -4.16 10.56
C GLN A 175 -14.41 -4.57 9.66
N LEU A 176 -13.47 -3.67 9.39
CA LEU A 176 -12.24 -3.96 8.66
C LEU A 176 -11.33 -4.92 9.46
N TYR A 177 -11.21 -4.70 10.78
CA TYR A 177 -10.57 -5.66 11.68
C TYR A 177 -11.22 -7.05 11.60
N GLY A 178 -12.56 -7.12 11.57
CA GLY A 178 -13.28 -8.39 11.41
C GLY A 178 -12.94 -9.12 10.11
N ILE A 179 -12.79 -8.39 8.99
CA ILE A 179 -12.37 -8.97 7.70
C ILE A 179 -10.94 -9.53 7.80
N VAL A 180 -10.01 -8.74 8.32
CA VAL A 180 -8.60 -9.15 8.47
C VAL A 180 -8.45 -10.33 9.43
N GLN A 181 -9.24 -10.36 10.51
CA GLN A 181 -9.27 -11.49 11.42
C GLN A 181 -9.75 -12.77 10.73
N ALA A 182 -10.81 -12.68 9.93
CA ALA A 182 -11.34 -13.83 9.19
C ALA A 182 -10.35 -14.35 8.14
N LEU A 183 -9.58 -13.45 7.52
CA LEU A 183 -8.48 -13.78 6.60
C LEU A 183 -7.34 -14.52 7.30
N ASN A 184 -6.96 -14.11 8.51
CA ASN A 184 -5.80 -14.66 9.21
C ASN A 184 -6.09 -16.01 9.90
N GLN A 185 -7.31 -16.23 10.39
CA GLN A 185 -7.61 -17.37 11.28
C GLN A 185 -8.15 -18.63 10.57
N HIS A 186 -8.45 -18.56 9.28
CA HIS A 186 -9.28 -19.57 8.62
C HIS A 186 -8.83 -19.92 7.21
N SER A 187 -9.40 -21.00 6.65
CA SER A 187 -9.14 -21.39 5.28
C SER A 187 -9.63 -20.35 4.26
N ARG A 188 -9.16 -20.44 3.01
CA ARG A 188 -9.59 -19.57 1.92
C ARG A 188 -11.12 -19.56 1.75
N GLN A 189 -11.76 -20.73 1.76
CA GLN A 189 -13.21 -20.88 1.58
C GLN A 189 -13.98 -20.29 2.77
N HIS A 190 -13.47 -20.49 3.98
CA HIS A 190 -14.08 -19.92 5.17
C HIS A 190 -14.00 -18.39 5.17
N SER A 191 -12.85 -17.82 4.81
CA SER A 191 -12.68 -16.37 4.71
C SER A 191 -13.56 -15.76 3.61
N ILE A 192 -13.71 -16.42 2.46
CA ILE A 192 -14.67 -16.04 1.41
C ILE A 192 -16.10 -16.04 1.96
N LEU A 193 -16.53 -17.13 2.58
CA LEU A 193 -17.89 -17.25 3.13
C LEU A 193 -18.16 -16.18 4.19
N ARG A 194 -17.22 -15.96 5.12
CA ARG A 194 -17.33 -14.92 6.16
C ARG A 194 -17.41 -13.53 5.55
N PHE A 195 -16.57 -13.23 4.57
CA PHE A 195 -16.59 -11.95 3.87
C PHE A 195 -17.94 -11.71 3.18
N LEU A 196 -18.44 -12.67 2.40
CA LEU A 196 -19.71 -12.55 1.68
C LEU A 196 -20.89 -12.42 2.65
N TYR A 197 -20.89 -13.20 3.73
CA TYR A 197 -21.91 -13.12 4.77
C TYR A 197 -21.91 -11.74 5.45
N GLN A 198 -20.73 -11.21 5.78
CA GLN A 198 -20.57 -9.88 6.37
C GLN A 198 -20.99 -8.79 5.37
N LEU A 199 -20.57 -8.90 4.11
CA LEU A 199 -20.99 -8.02 3.01
C LEU A 199 -22.50 -7.96 2.92
N GLN A 200 -23.22 -9.09 2.99
CA GLN A 200 -24.67 -9.11 2.87
C GLN A 200 -25.40 -8.47 4.06
N ARG A 201 -24.80 -8.48 5.25
CA ARG A 201 -25.37 -7.87 6.47
C ARG A 201 -25.03 -6.39 6.65
N HIS A 202 -24.03 -5.90 5.93
CA HIS A 202 -23.64 -4.50 5.98
C HIS A 202 -24.77 -3.55 5.52
N LYS A 203 -24.73 -2.31 6.03
CA LYS A 203 -25.62 -1.24 5.59
C LYS A 203 -25.35 -0.98 4.10
N PRO A 204 -26.34 -0.48 3.33
CA PRO A 204 -26.16 -0.19 1.90
C PRO A 204 -24.91 0.66 1.60
N LYS A 205 -24.65 1.66 2.43
CA LYS A 205 -23.44 2.52 2.33
C LYS A 205 -22.13 1.74 2.49
N ASP A 206 -22.05 0.82 3.45
CA ASP A 206 -20.83 0.07 3.76
C ASP A 206 -20.55 -0.95 2.63
N LYS A 207 -21.63 -1.52 2.06
CA LYS A 207 -21.57 -2.39 0.87
C LYS A 207 -21.03 -1.65 -0.35
N GLU A 208 -21.50 -0.42 -0.57
CA GLU A 208 -21.07 0.43 -1.69
C GLU A 208 -19.56 0.68 -1.62
N ILE A 209 -19.04 1.08 -0.46
CA ILE A 209 -17.60 1.32 -0.24
C ILE A 209 -16.77 0.06 -0.53
N LEU A 210 -17.18 -1.10 0.00
CA LEU A 210 -16.45 -2.34 -0.25
C LEU A 210 -16.49 -2.75 -1.72
N LYS A 211 -17.62 -2.54 -2.42
CA LYS A 211 -17.72 -2.77 -3.87
C LYS A 211 -16.79 -1.85 -4.65
N GLU A 212 -16.71 -0.57 -4.29
CA GLU A 212 -15.78 0.37 -4.93
C GLU A 212 -14.31 -0.07 -4.75
N ILE A 213 -13.94 -0.55 -3.56
CA ILE A 213 -12.61 -1.12 -3.32
C ILE A 213 -12.40 -2.38 -4.16
N MET A 214 -13.38 -3.29 -4.23
CA MET A 214 -13.28 -4.47 -5.09
C MET A 214 -13.09 -4.10 -6.56
N CYS A 215 -13.80 -3.08 -7.06
CA CYS A 215 -13.63 -2.56 -8.41
C CYS A 215 -12.23 -1.94 -8.62
N LEU A 216 -11.73 -1.13 -7.68
CA LEU A 216 -10.38 -0.54 -7.74
C LEU A 216 -9.28 -1.59 -7.91
N TRP A 217 -9.46 -2.75 -7.28
CA TRP A 217 -8.51 -3.85 -7.30
C TRP A 217 -8.84 -4.95 -8.31
N ASN A 218 -9.89 -4.77 -9.13
CA ASN A 218 -10.39 -5.76 -10.07
C ASN A 218 -10.59 -7.15 -9.43
N ILE A 219 -11.11 -7.19 -8.20
CA ILE A 219 -11.33 -8.43 -7.47
C ILE A 219 -12.57 -9.11 -8.03
N ASP A 220 -12.40 -10.32 -8.55
CA ASP A 220 -13.53 -11.17 -8.94
C ASP A 220 -14.38 -11.49 -7.70
N THR A 221 -15.69 -11.31 -7.85
CA THR A 221 -16.70 -11.71 -6.86
C THR A 221 -16.57 -13.17 -6.41
N CYS A 222 -16.01 -14.05 -7.24
CA CYS A 222 -15.80 -15.46 -6.92
C CYS A 222 -14.63 -15.70 -5.95
N TYR A 223 -13.66 -14.78 -5.87
CA TYR A 223 -12.45 -14.94 -5.06
C TYR A 223 -12.39 -13.99 -3.86
N VAL A 224 -13.28 -13.00 -3.78
CA VAL A 224 -13.29 -12.01 -2.68
C VAL A 224 -13.27 -12.65 -1.30
N PRO A 225 -12.41 -12.21 -0.35
CA PRO A 225 -11.52 -11.04 -0.37
C PRO A 225 -10.12 -11.28 -0.97
N TRP A 226 -9.92 -12.39 -1.66
CA TRP A 226 -8.65 -12.79 -2.28
C TRP A 226 -8.59 -12.41 -3.76
N MET A 227 -7.38 -12.17 -4.24
CA MET A 227 -7.03 -12.06 -5.64
C MET A 227 -6.24 -13.30 -6.02
N LYS A 228 -6.66 -14.00 -7.09
CA LYS A 228 -5.84 -15.05 -7.68
C LYS A 228 -4.69 -14.39 -8.44
N GLU A 229 -3.47 -14.73 -8.08
CA GLU A 229 -2.27 -14.24 -8.77
C GLU A 229 -1.96 -15.16 -9.96
N ASP A 230 -1.21 -14.64 -10.94
CA ASP A 230 -0.71 -15.47 -12.03
C ASP A 230 0.29 -16.49 -11.46
N ASN A 231 -0.06 -17.76 -11.56
CA ASN A 231 0.74 -18.87 -11.06
C ASN A 231 1.95 -19.16 -11.96
N GLY A 232 1.97 -18.69 -13.22
CA GLY A 232 2.97 -19.10 -14.20
C GLY A 232 3.14 -20.62 -14.22
N ASN A 233 4.37 -21.09 -13.96
CA ASN A 233 4.71 -22.52 -13.86
C ASN A 233 4.80 -23.04 -12.41
N LEU A 234 4.22 -22.35 -11.42
CA LEU A 234 4.25 -22.79 -10.02
C LEU A 234 3.39 -24.04 -9.82
N PRO A 235 3.82 -24.99 -8.97
CA PRO A 235 3.06 -26.21 -8.69
C PRO A 235 1.89 -25.98 -7.71
N PHE A 236 1.62 -24.73 -7.33
CA PHE A 236 0.59 -24.33 -6.37
C PHE A 236 -0.20 -23.12 -6.86
N ASP A 237 -1.45 -22.99 -6.42
CA ASP A 237 -2.25 -21.79 -6.64
C ASP A 237 -1.85 -20.68 -5.65
N LYS A 238 -1.62 -19.47 -6.16
CA LYS A 238 -1.25 -18.31 -5.35
C LYS A 238 -2.42 -17.34 -5.21
N TYR A 239 -2.73 -16.97 -3.98
CA TYR A 239 -3.75 -15.96 -3.66
C TYR A 239 -3.16 -14.87 -2.78
N SER A 240 -3.50 -13.61 -3.06
CA SER A 240 -3.10 -12.46 -2.24
C SER A 240 -4.31 -11.64 -1.80
N THR A 241 -4.14 -10.77 -0.81
CA THR A 241 -5.18 -9.81 -0.40
C THR A 241 -4.55 -8.48 -0.02
N VAL A 242 -5.34 -7.41 -0.10
CA VAL A 242 -4.93 -6.04 0.26
C VAL A 242 -5.53 -5.56 1.58
N PHE A 243 -6.47 -6.30 2.18
CA PHE A 243 -7.23 -5.80 3.33
C PHE A 243 -6.36 -5.58 4.58
N LEU A 244 -5.34 -6.42 4.81
CA LEU A 244 -4.37 -6.19 5.88
C LEU A 244 -3.53 -4.95 5.60
N ASP A 245 -3.04 -4.79 4.37
CA ASP A 245 -2.23 -3.63 3.98
C ASP A 245 -3.03 -2.31 4.11
N ILE A 246 -4.31 -2.33 3.74
CA ILE A 246 -5.27 -1.22 3.96
C ILE A 246 -5.41 -0.92 5.45
N LEU A 247 -5.56 -1.96 6.29
CA LEU A 247 -5.70 -1.79 7.73
C LEU A 247 -4.43 -1.21 8.37
N GLU A 248 -3.26 -1.73 8.02
CA GLU A 248 -1.96 -1.26 8.52
C GLU A 248 -1.72 0.20 8.16
N ILE A 249 -1.99 0.58 6.90
CA ILE A 249 -1.75 1.94 6.43
C ILE A 249 -2.89 2.90 6.79
N TYR A 250 -4.02 2.40 7.30
CA TYR A 250 -5.21 3.20 7.62
C TYR A 250 -4.85 4.41 8.48
N GLY A 251 -4.03 4.24 9.52
CA GLY A 251 -3.63 5.34 10.42
C GLY A 251 -2.79 6.44 9.77
N PHE A 252 -2.23 6.19 8.58
CA PHE A 252 -1.16 6.98 7.98
C PHE A 252 -1.53 7.60 6.63
N VAL A 253 -2.82 7.60 6.27
CA VAL A 253 -3.36 8.31 5.12
C VAL A 253 -4.29 9.41 5.61
N LYS A 254 -4.14 10.64 5.11
CA LYS A 254 -5.03 11.75 5.47
C LYS A 254 -6.45 11.52 4.93
N LYS A 255 -7.44 12.13 5.59
CA LYS A 255 -8.77 12.26 5.00
C LYS A 255 -8.65 13.25 3.83
N GLN A 256 -9.31 13.00 2.71
CA GLN A 256 -9.52 14.07 1.74
C GLN A 256 -10.41 15.12 2.42
N GLU A 257 -9.85 16.30 2.65
CA GLU A 257 -10.65 17.47 2.93
C GLU A 257 -11.37 17.80 1.62
N SER A 258 -12.69 17.70 1.60
CA SER A 258 -13.47 18.23 0.50
C SER A 258 -13.14 19.73 0.42
N SER A 259 -12.52 20.13 -0.68
CA SER A 259 -12.39 21.54 -1.07
C SER A 259 -13.76 22.07 -1.48
N ASP A 260 -14.65 22.17 -0.50
CA ASP A 260 -15.93 22.86 -0.58
C ASP A 260 -16.05 23.71 0.68
N GLU A 261 -16.42 24.98 0.46
CA GLU A 261 -16.51 26.10 1.41
C GLU A 261 -15.25 26.96 1.57
N ASN A 262 -14.94 27.73 0.52
CA ASN A 262 -14.85 29.18 0.70
C ASN A 262 -15.82 29.83 -0.30
N ASN A 263 -16.92 30.35 0.25
CA ASN A 263 -17.82 31.31 -0.39
C ASN A 263 -17.06 32.58 -0.80
#